data_AF-A0A940Q2N0-F1
#
_entry.id   AF-A0A940Q2N0-F1
#
_cell.length_a   1.000
_cell.length_b   1.000
_cell.length_c   1.000
_cell.angle_alpha   90.00
_cell.angle_beta   90.00
_cell.angle_gamma   90.00
#
_symmetry.space_group_name_H-M   'P 1'
#
loop_
_entity.id
_entity.type
_entity.pdbx_description
1 polymer ?
#
loop_
_entity_poly.entity_id
_entity_poly.type
_entity_poly.pdbx_seq_one_letter_code
_entity_poly.pdbx_strand_id
1 'polypeptide(L)'
;MNKEEMTVLAALVADQVVKKLKGVRNLSEAEYVDANEAARILGVSANYLRQVKDRYPHIKAGDQKQGRIMFRRDALLNEFK
;
A
#
# COMPACT_ATOMS: atom_id res chain seq x y z
N MET A 1 -38.26 17.05 -7.25
CA MET A 1 -36.83 17.35 -7.14
C MET A 1 -36.48 18.35 -8.22
N ASN A 2 -36.17 19.58 -7.83
CA ASN A 2 -35.87 20.66 -8.77
C ASN A 2 -34.44 20.55 -9.29
N LYS A 3 -34.18 21.17 -10.44
CA LYS A 3 -32.87 21.10 -11.13
C LYS A 3 -31.72 21.53 -10.20
N GLU A 4 -31.97 22.51 -9.34
CA GLU A 4 -31.03 23.01 -8.33
C GLU A 4 -30.67 21.95 -7.28
N GLU A 5 -31.67 21.24 -6.74
CA GLU A 5 -31.47 20.18 -5.73
C GLU A 5 -30.63 19.03 -6.29
N MET A 6 -30.82 18.71 -7.57
CA MET A 6 -30.06 17.67 -8.26
C MET A 6 -28.58 18.05 -8.47
N THR A 7 -28.30 19.32 -8.77
CA THR A 7 -26.92 19.84 -8.84
C THR A 7 -26.21 19.78 -7.49
N VAL A 8 -26.91 20.14 -6.40
CA VAL A 8 -26.36 20.09 -5.05
C VAL A 8 -26.04 18.64 -4.65
N LEU A 9 -26.95 17.72 -4.96
CA LEU A 9 -26.74 16.30 -4.71
C LEU A 9 -25.56 15.75 -5.51
N ALA A 10 -25.45 16.10 -6.80
CA ALA A 10 -24.33 15.68 -7.64
C ALA A 10 -22.98 16.19 -7.11
N ALA A 11 -22.92 17.45 -6.64
CA ALA A 11 -21.71 18.01 -6.04
C ALA A 11 -21.32 17.28 -4.74
N LEU A 12 -22.29 16.99 -3.87
CA LEU A 12 -22.05 16.25 -2.62
C LEU A 12 -21.55 14.82 -2.88
N VAL A 13 -22.12 14.14 -3.86
CA VAL A 13 -21.69 12.80 -4.27
C VAL A 13 -20.27 12.85 -4.85
N ALA A 14 -19.97 13.81 -5.72
CA ALA A 14 -18.63 13.99 -6.26
C ALA A 14 -17.60 14.23 -5.15
N ASP A 15 -17.92 15.08 -4.17
CA ASP A 15 -17.05 15.35 -3.02
C ASP A 15 -16.82 14.13 -2.14
N GLN A 16 -17.86 13.33 -1.88
CA GLN A 16 -17.73 12.07 -1.15
C GLN A 16 -16.89 11.04 -1.91
N VAL A 17 -17.06 10.94 -3.23
CA VAL A 17 -16.25 10.07 -4.09
C VAL A 17 -14.80 10.53 -4.06
N VAL A 18 -14.53 11.83 -4.22
CA VAL A 18 -13.17 12.38 -4.15
C VAL A 18 -12.56 12.18 -2.76
N LYS A 19 -13.30 12.35 -1.67
CA LYS A 19 -12.82 12.07 -0.30
C LYS A 19 -12.50 10.59 -0.09
N LYS A 20 -13.34 9.68 -0.58
CA LYS A 20 -13.05 8.23 -0.56
C LYS A 20 -11.82 7.90 -1.39
N LEU A 21 -11.71 8.44 -2.60
CA LEU A 21 -10.54 8.24 -3.46
C LEU A 21 -9.26 8.85 -2.89
N LYS A 22 -9.34 9.99 -2.18
CA LYS A 22 -8.20 10.58 -1.45
C LYS A 22 -7.81 9.74 -0.23
N GLY A 23 -8.77 9.21 0.52
CA GLY A 23 -8.52 8.24 1.60
C GLY A 23 -7.85 6.97 1.08
N VAL A 24 -8.23 6.51 -0.12
CA VAL A 24 -7.57 5.39 -0.81
C VAL A 24 -6.19 5.79 -1.38
N ARG A 25 -6.01 7.02 -1.86
CA ARG A 25 -4.69 7.52 -2.31
C ARG A 25 -3.70 7.74 -1.16
N ASN A 26 -4.16 7.95 0.07
CA ASN A 26 -3.28 7.96 1.24
C ASN A 26 -2.77 6.56 1.62
N LEU A 27 -3.36 5.47 1.09
CA LEU A 27 -2.76 4.12 1.11
C LEU A 27 -1.70 3.94 0.01
N SER A 28 -1.57 4.89 -0.91
CA SER A 28 -0.57 4.91 -1.99
C SER A 28 0.73 5.61 -1.59
N GLU A 29 0.87 6.09 -0.36
CA GLU A 29 2.17 6.43 0.22
C GLU A 29 2.89 5.15 0.65
N ALA A 30 3.48 4.44 -0.33
CA ALA A 30 4.43 3.34 -0.17
C ALA A 30 4.21 2.50 1.11
N GLU A 31 3.14 1.69 1.14
CA GLU A 31 2.92 0.71 2.21
C GLU A 31 4.11 -0.26 2.24
N TYR A 32 5.05 -0.02 3.14
CA TYR A 32 6.07 -0.98 3.47
C TYR A 32 5.42 -2.08 4.30
N VAL A 33 5.53 -3.32 3.84
CA VAL A 33 4.99 -4.51 4.49
C VAL A 33 6.11 -5.30 5.16
N ASP A 34 5.78 -6.09 6.18
CA ASP A 34 6.78 -6.93 6.83
C ASP A 34 7.22 -8.11 5.94
N ALA A 35 8.27 -8.81 6.36
CA ALA A 35 8.80 -9.97 5.61
C ALA A 35 7.79 -11.13 5.48
N ASN A 36 6.84 -11.29 6.40
CA ASN A 36 5.87 -12.38 6.35
C ASN A 36 4.75 -12.09 5.36
N GLU A 37 4.31 -10.84 5.31
CA GLU A 37 3.34 -10.36 4.34
C GLU A 37 3.95 -10.27 2.94
N ALA A 38 5.17 -9.75 2.81
CA ALA A 38 5.89 -9.74 1.55
C ALA A 38 6.10 -11.15 0.98
N ALA A 39 6.44 -12.13 1.83
CA ALA A 39 6.60 -13.52 1.43
C ALA A 39 5.28 -14.15 0.96
N ARG A 40 4.15 -13.79 1.58
CA ARG A 40 2.81 -14.21 1.14
C ARG A 40 2.45 -13.62 -0.23
N ILE A 41 2.77 -12.35 -0.47
CA ILE A 41 2.57 -11.70 -1.77
C ILE A 41 3.41 -12.41 -2.84
N LEU A 42 4.66 -12.71 -2.52
CA LEU A 42 5.59 -13.33 -3.47
C LEU A 42 5.40 -14.85 -3.65
N GLY A 43 4.58 -15.50 -2.80
CA GLY A 43 4.42 -16.96 -2.80
C GLY A 43 5.67 -17.73 -2.37
N VAL A 44 6.55 -17.11 -1.57
CA VAL A 44 7.82 -17.72 -1.10
C VAL A 44 7.86 -17.83 0.42
N SER A 45 8.89 -18.48 0.97
CA SER A 45 9.10 -18.47 2.42
C SER A 45 9.72 -17.15 2.90
N ALA A 46 9.36 -16.70 4.11
CA ALA A 46 9.94 -15.49 4.70
C ALA A 46 11.46 -15.62 4.93
N ASN A 47 11.96 -16.83 5.19
CA ASN A 47 13.40 -17.06 5.31
C ASN A 47 14.14 -16.87 3.99
N TYR A 48 13.59 -17.43 2.91
CA TYR A 48 14.12 -17.20 1.57
C TYR A 48 14.09 -15.70 1.22
N LEU A 49 12.96 -15.02 1.47
CA LEU A 49 12.84 -13.58 1.20
C LEU A 49 13.88 -12.75 1.96
N ARG A 50 14.21 -13.10 3.21
CA ARG A 50 15.27 -12.43 3.97
C ARG A 50 16.66 -12.64 3.37
N GLN A 51 16.94 -13.82 2.80
CA GLN A 51 18.20 -14.10 2.11
C GLN A 51 18.33 -13.33 0.81
N VAL A 52 17.23 -13.13 0.08
CA VAL A 52 17.20 -12.40 -1.20
C VAL A 52 16.70 -10.96 -1.07
N LYS A 53 16.70 -10.40 0.14
CA LYS A 53 16.09 -9.10 0.44
C LYS A 53 16.61 -7.95 -0.44
N ASP A 54 17.87 -8.02 -0.86
CA ASP A 54 18.53 -6.99 -1.66
C ASP A 54 18.03 -6.96 -3.12
N ARG A 55 17.27 -7.97 -3.56
CA ARG A 55 16.57 -7.94 -4.85
C ARG A 55 15.35 -7.02 -4.84
N TYR A 56 14.80 -6.73 -3.66
CA TYR A 56 13.56 -5.98 -3.51
C TYR A 56 13.82 -4.65 -2.78
N PRO A 57 13.13 -3.56 -3.18
CA PRO A 57 13.16 -2.31 -2.43
C PRO A 57 12.70 -2.51 -0.98
N HIS A 58 13.59 -2.24 -0.04
CA HIS A 58 13.35 -2.46 1.38
C HIS A 58 13.97 -1.37 2.25
N ILE A 59 13.42 -1.21 3.45
CA ILE A 59 13.97 -0.36 4.52
C ILE A 59 14.21 -1.21 5.77
N LYS A 60 15.19 -0.78 6.58
CA LYS A 60 15.38 -1.31 7.94
C LYS A 60 14.64 -0.39 8.90
N ALA A 61 13.62 -0.90 9.57
CA ALA A 61 12.83 -0.18 10.56
C ALA A 61 13.08 -0.76 11.96
N GLY A 62 13.32 0.10 12.95
CA GLY A 62 13.51 -0.30 14.35
C GLY A 62 14.86 0.10 14.91
N ASP A 63 14.91 0.21 16.24
CA ASP A 63 16.10 0.63 16.97
C ASP A 63 17.13 -0.51 17.05
N GLN A 64 18.41 -0.15 17.16
CA GLN A 64 19.62 -0.94 16.83
C GLN A 64 19.71 -2.42 17.32
N LYS A 65 18.79 -2.88 18.18
CA LYS A 65 18.74 -4.27 18.71
C LYS A 65 17.61 -5.14 18.13
N GLN A 66 16.61 -4.58 17.44
CA GLN A 66 15.47 -5.32 16.85
C GLN A 66 15.04 -4.75 15.48
N GLY A 67 15.99 -4.40 14.63
CA GLY A 67 15.69 -3.94 13.28
C GLY A 67 14.91 -4.99 12.46
N ARG A 68 13.70 -4.64 12.03
CA ARG A 68 12.88 -5.42 11.10
C ARG A 68 13.08 -4.90 9.69
N ILE A 69 13.14 -5.82 8.73
CA ILE A 69 13.18 -5.48 7.31
C ILE A 69 11.74 -5.32 6.83
N MET A 70 11.44 -4.18 6.20
CA MET A 70 10.15 -3.93 5.58
C MET A 70 10.32 -3.70 4.08
N PHE A 71 9.42 -4.26 3.29
CA PHE A 71 9.49 -4.31 1.83
C PHE A 71 8.43 -3.42 1.21
N ARG A 72 8.77 -2.71 0.14
CA ARG A 72 7.82 -1.84 -0.56
C ARG A 72 6.78 -2.69 -1.30
N ARG A 73 5.51 -2.63 -0.89
CA ARG A 73 4.44 -3.51 -1.42
C ARG A 73 4.24 -3.42 -2.93
N ASP A 74 4.30 -2.20 -3.49
CA ASP A 74 4.12 -1.95 -4.92
C ASP A 74 5.21 -2.62 -5.78
N ALA A 75 6.46 -2.63 -5.31
CA ALA A 75 7.56 -3.29 -5.99
C ALA A 75 7.34 -4.82 -6.04
N LEU A 76 6.84 -5.41 -4.96
CA LEU A 76 6.53 -6.85 -4.91
C LEU A 76 5.41 -7.24 -5.89
N LEU A 77 4.40 -6.38 -6.04
CA LEU A 77 3.27 -6.62 -6.94
C LEU A 77 3.63 -6.44 -8.42
N ASN A 78 4.61 -5.57 -8.73
CA ASN A 78 5.08 -5.37 -10.10
C ASN A 78 5.90 -6.57 -10.63
N GLU A 79 6.54 -7.34 -9.76
CA GLU A 79 7.27 -8.56 -10.15
C GLU A 79 6.33 -9.74 -10.49
N PHE A 80 5.05 -9.63 -10.15
CA PHE A 80 4.00 -10.59 -10.49
C PHE A 80 3.35 -10.35 -11.87
N LYS A 81 3.78 -9.34 -12.63
CA LYS A 81 3.30 -9.05 -13.99
C LYS A 81 4.29 -9.53 -15.04
#